data_AF-A0A433F7H5-F1
#
_entry.id   AF-A0A433F7H5-F1
#
_cell.length_a   1.000
_cell.length_b   1.000
_cell.length_c   1.000
_cell.angle_alpha   90.00
_cell.angle_beta   90.00
_cell.angle_gamma   90.00
#
_symmetry.space_group_name_H-M   'P 1'
#
loop_
_entity.id
_entity.type
_entity.pdbx_description
1 polymer ?
#
loop_
_entity_poly.entity_id
_entity_poly.type
_entity_poly.pdbx_seq_one_letter_code
_entity_poly.pdbx_strand_id
1 'polypeptide(L)'
;MSSAATTASNGASEGHGPQRRRPLSVVPRRASRRSRVSTVVMCALALAAALVGILVLNIQITQGQYELTELTGQQRALSQENEALTQDIEANSAPQNLAARANDLGMVSAKDVGSVDIASGAVSAPSAVAEKGDPQNILVPPAKMKGSDAAEANRRAAEERAEKRAKEEADKKTAEREAAQKADDARDLNGGSLPAPSQRAPGN
;
A
#
# COMPACT_ATOMS: atom_id res chain seq x y z
N MET A 1 -107.97 16.18 32.41
CA MET A 1 -108.88 15.69 33.46
C MET A 1 -108.36 14.32 33.85
N SER A 2 -107.41 14.28 34.77
CA SER A 2 -107.62 14.25 36.22
C SER A 2 -108.02 12.86 36.70
N SER A 3 -107.11 12.32 37.52
CA SER A 3 -107.37 11.49 38.70
C SER A 3 -107.76 10.02 38.46
N ALA A 4 -107.34 9.06 39.29
CA ALA A 4 -106.44 9.07 40.44
C ALA A 4 -106.16 7.63 40.88
N ALA A 5 -105.24 7.51 41.85
CA ALA A 5 -105.30 6.59 43.01
C ALA A 5 -104.84 5.13 42.74
N THR A 6 -103.74 4.67 43.38
CA THR A 6 -103.72 4.06 44.75
C THR A 6 -103.56 2.54 44.58
N THR A 7 -102.76 1.73 45.29
CA THR A 7 -101.85 1.84 46.44
C THR A 7 -101.17 0.47 46.61
N ALA A 8 -99.94 0.48 47.17
CA ALA A 8 -99.22 -0.61 47.89
C ALA A 8 -98.97 -1.95 47.13
N SER A 9 -98.05 -2.83 47.52
CA SER A 9 -97.26 -3.01 48.73
C SER A 9 -95.97 -3.80 48.40
N ASN A 10 -95.09 -3.84 49.39
CA ASN A 10 -93.71 -4.33 49.45
C ASN A 10 -93.53 -5.85 49.20
N GLY A 11 -92.38 -6.27 48.65
CA GLY A 11 -92.05 -7.69 48.48
C GLY A 11 -90.66 -7.99 47.92
N ALA A 12 -89.64 -7.91 48.78
CA ALA A 12 -88.50 -8.82 48.87
C ALA A 12 -87.78 -9.33 47.59
N SER A 13 -86.59 -8.78 47.36
CA SER A 13 -85.33 -9.50 47.09
C SER A 13 -85.39 -10.83 46.33
N GLU A 14 -85.17 -10.78 45.02
CA GLU A 14 -84.63 -11.92 44.28
C GLU A 14 -83.12 -11.74 44.07
N GLY A 15 -82.38 -12.72 44.58
CA GLY A 15 -80.93 -12.72 44.70
C GLY A 15 -80.23 -12.63 43.35
N HIS A 16 -79.33 -11.65 43.23
CA HIS A 16 -78.30 -11.67 42.21
C HIS A 16 -77.34 -12.81 42.53
N GLY A 17 -77.50 -13.94 41.83
CA GLY A 17 -76.59 -15.07 41.92
C GLY A 17 -75.14 -14.63 41.68
N PRO A 18 -74.16 -15.18 42.42
CA PRO A 18 -72.78 -14.73 42.33
C PRO A 18 -72.24 -14.97 40.91
N GLN A 19 -71.96 -13.87 40.21
CA GLN A 19 -71.27 -13.87 38.92
C GLN A 19 -69.93 -14.61 39.09
N ARG A 20 -69.89 -15.84 38.59
CA ARG A 20 -68.76 -16.75 38.70
C ARG A 20 -67.58 -16.14 37.94
N ARG A 21 -66.61 -15.58 38.68
CA ARG A 21 -65.40 -14.98 38.11
C ARG A 21 -64.71 -16.00 37.22
N ARG A 22 -64.62 -15.70 35.92
CA ARG A 22 -63.85 -16.50 34.97
C ARG A 22 -62.37 -16.47 35.40
N PRO A 23 -61.74 -17.62 35.70
CA PRO A 23 -60.32 -17.62 36.02
C PRO A 23 -59.55 -17.16 34.78
N LEU A 24 -58.69 -16.15 34.97
CA LEU A 24 -57.75 -15.72 33.94
C LEU A 24 -56.82 -16.91 33.68
N SER A 25 -56.95 -17.50 32.50
CA SER A 25 -56.07 -18.57 32.05
C SER A 25 -54.71 -17.94 31.72
N VAL A 26 -53.68 -18.37 32.44
CA VAL A 26 -52.30 -18.01 32.11
C VAL A 26 -51.96 -18.71 30.80
N VAL A 27 -52.03 -17.96 29.70
CA VAL A 27 -51.48 -18.43 28.42
C VAL A 27 -49.98 -18.57 28.64
N PRO A 28 -49.40 -19.79 28.56
CA PRO A 28 -47.96 -19.93 28.67
C PRO A 28 -47.38 -19.09 27.54
N ARG A 29 -46.62 -18.05 27.92
CA ARG A 29 -45.88 -17.22 26.97
C ARG A 29 -44.96 -18.19 26.23
N ARG A 30 -45.36 -18.64 25.04
CA ARG A 30 -44.54 -19.50 24.19
C ARG A 30 -43.25 -18.74 24.02
N ALA A 31 -42.22 -19.14 24.75
CA ALA A 31 -40.95 -18.47 24.69
C ALA A 31 -40.49 -18.62 23.25
N SER A 32 -40.50 -17.53 22.49
CA SER A 32 -40.06 -17.52 21.09
C SER A 32 -38.54 -17.73 20.98
N ARG A 33 -37.94 -18.44 21.95
CA ARG A 33 -36.53 -18.80 22.02
C ARG A 33 -36.06 -19.37 20.69
N ARG A 34 -36.88 -20.18 20.01
CA ARG A 34 -36.51 -20.73 18.70
C ARG A 34 -36.43 -19.66 17.59
N SER A 35 -37.32 -18.66 17.57
CA SER A 35 -37.22 -17.56 16.59
C SER A 35 -36.05 -16.63 16.92
N ARG A 36 -35.87 -16.30 18.21
CA ARG A 36 -34.77 -15.45 18.68
C ARG A 36 -33.41 -16.11 18.46
N VAL A 37 -33.28 -17.41 18.71
CA VAL A 37 -32.05 -18.17 18.47
C VAL A 37 -31.74 -18.22 16.97
N SER A 38 -32.74 -18.44 16.11
CA SER A 38 -32.52 -18.41 14.65
C SER A 38 -32.04 -17.03 14.17
N THR A 39 -32.68 -15.96 14.62
CA THR A 39 -32.26 -14.58 14.30
C THR A 39 -30.85 -14.28 14.82
N VAL A 40 -30.51 -14.68 16.04
CA VAL A 40 -29.17 -14.47 16.61
C VAL A 40 -28.11 -15.27 15.86
N VAL A 41 -28.39 -16.52 15.48
CA VAL A 41 -27.48 -17.36 14.69
C VAL A 41 -27.27 -16.77 13.29
N MET A 42 -28.33 -16.30 12.63
CA MET A 42 -28.20 -15.60 11.34
C MET A 42 -27.40 -14.31 11.46
N CYS A 43 -27.61 -13.53 12.53
CA CYS A 43 -26.82 -12.33 12.79
C CYS A 43 -25.34 -12.66 13.01
N ALA A 44 -25.04 -13.69 13.80
CA ALA A 44 -23.67 -14.13 14.06
C ALA A 44 -22.97 -14.62 12.79
N LEU A 45 -23.68 -15.39 11.94
CA LEU A 45 -23.19 -15.81 10.63
C LEU A 45 -22.92 -14.63 9.71
N ALA A 46 -23.85 -13.67 9.64
CA ALA A 46 -23.69 -12.46 8.85
C ALA A 46 -22.50 -11.61 9.31
N LEU A 47 -22.30 -11.48 10.63
CA LEU A 47 -21.14 -10.79 11.20
C LEU A 47 -19.83 -11.52 10.91
N ALA A 48 -19.80 -12.85 11.05
CA ALA A 48 -18.62 -13.65 10.71
C ALA A 48 -18.28 -13.51 9.22
N ALA A 49 -19.28 -13.57 8.34
CA ALA A 49 -19.10 -13.38 6.90
C ALA A 49 -18.60 -11.96 6.57
N ALA A 50 -19.13 -10.93 7.24
CA ALA A 50 -18.68 -9.55 7.06
C ALA A 50 -17.21 -9.37 7.51
N LEU A 51 -16.81 -9.95 8.65
CA LEU A 51 -15.42 -9.90 9.13
C LEU A 51 -14.46 -10.61 8.16
N VAL A 52 -14.84 -11.78 7.64
CA VAL A 52 -14.06 -12.50 6.61
C VAL A 52 -14.00 -11.66 5.33
N GLY A 53 -15.12 -11.06 4.90
CA GLY A 53 -15.16 -10.19 3.73
C GLY A 53 -14.27 -8.96 3.87
N ILE A 54 -14.26 -8.30 5.03
CA ILE A 54 -13.37 -7.17 5.33
C ILE A 54 -11.91 -7.63 5.35
N LEU A 55 -11.61 -8.80 5.91
CA LEU A 55 -10.26 -9.36 5.91
C LEU A 55 -9.77 -9.67 4.50
N VAL A 56 -10.59 -10.32 3.67
CA VAL A 56 -10.28 -10.59 2.26
C VAL A 56 -10.12 -9.28 1.49
N LEU A 57 -11.01 -8.30 1.69
CA LEU A 57 -10.88 -6.99 1.07
C LEU A 57 -9.58 -6.28 1.50
N ASN A 58 -9.18 -6.39 2.76
CA ASN A 58 -7.91 -5.88 3.28
C ASN A 58 -6.72 -6.61 2.62
N ILE A 59 -6.79 -7.93 2.48
CA ILE A 59 -5.77 -8.73 1.76
C ILE A 59 -5.67 -8.30 0.29
N GLN A 60 -6.80 -8.07 -0.38
CA GLN A 60 -6.84 -7.62 -1.78
C GLN A 60 -6.31 -6.19 -1.94
N ILE A 61 -6.65 -5.28 -1.03
CA ILE A 61 -6.09 -3.92 -0.98
C ILE A 61 -4.58 -3.96 -0.73
N THR A 62 -4.12 -4.94 0.05
CA THR A 62 -2.69 -5.17 0.32
C THR A 62 -1.96 -5.82 -0.87
N GLN A 63 -2.66 -6.55 -1.75
CA GLN A 63 -2.10 -7.13 -2.99
C GLN A 63 -2.22 -6.21 -4.22
N GLY A 64 -3.17 -5.25 -4.22
CA GLY A 64 -3.44 -4.33 -5.34
C GLY A 64 -2.41 -3.21 -5.53
N GLN A 65 -1.29 -3.24 -4.80
CA GLN A 65 -0.17 -2.32 -4.99
C GLN A 65 0.87 -2.89 -5.96
N TYR A 66 0.89 -4.19 -6.27
CA TYR A 66 1.98 -4.77 -7.06
C TYR A 66 1.91 -4.47 -8.55
N GLU A 67 0.74 -4.37 -9.19
CA GLU A 67 0.66 -3.98 -10.62
C GLU A 67 0.82 -2.47 -10.84
N LEU A 68 0.26 -1.63 -9.96
CA LEU A 68 0.40 -0.17 -10.10
C LEU A 68 1.83 0.30 -9.80
N THR A 69 2.53 -0.36 -8.86
CA THR A 69 3.95 -0.07 -8.58
C THR A 69 4.88 -0.65 -9.62
N GLU A 70 4.55 -1.78 -10.24
CA GLU A 70 5.35 -2.34 -11.33
C GLU A 70 5.26 -1.47 -12.59
N LEU A 71 4.06 -1.05 -13.02
CA LEU A 71 3.93 -0.15 -14.18
C LEU A 71 4.51 1.25 -13.91
N THR A 72 4.30 1.81 -12.72
CA THR A 72 4.92 3.09 -12.34
C THR A 72 6.44 2.95 -12.21
N GLY A 73 6.92 1.78 -11.78
CA GLY A 73 8.33 1.44 -11.71
C GLY A 73 8.97 1.35 -13.09
N GLN A 74 8.32 0.67 -14.04
CA GLN A 74 8.76 0.57 -15.43
C GLN A 74 8.75 1.95 -16.12
N GLN A 75 7.71 2.76 -15.91
CA GLN A 75 7.65 4.11 -16.46
C GLN A 75 8.77 5.01 -15.91
N ARG A 76 9.07 4.93 -14.61
CA ARG A 76 10.18 5.68 -14.00
C ARG A 76 11.54 5.19 -14.52
N ALA A 77 11.74 3.89 -14.66
CA ALA A 77 12.97 3.32 -15.20
C ALA A 77 13.21 3.78 -16.65
N LEU A 78 12.19 3.70 -17.50
CA LEU A 78 12.26 4.15 -18.89
C LEU A 78 12.47 5.66 -19.01
N SER A 79 11.87 6.47 -18.13
CA SER A 79 12.09 7.92 -18.10
C SER A 79 13.52 8.27 -17.71
N GLN A 80 14.08 7.60 -16.69
CA GLN A 80 15.46 7.81 -16.26
C GLN A 80 16.47 7.40 -17.33
N GLU A 81 16.19 6.31 -18.06
CA GLU A 81 17.01 5.86 -19.17
C GLU A 81 16.98 6.85 -20.34
N ASN A 82 15.80 7.37 -20.70
CA ASN A 82 15.67 8.40 -21.73
C ASN A 82 16.40 9.70 -21.37
N GLU A 83 16.32 10.13 -20.11
CA GLU A 83 17.04 11.32 -19.63
C GLU A 83 18.57 11.12 -19.72
N ALA A 84 19.06 9.95 -19.31
CA ALA A 84 20.47 9.59 -19.43
C ALA A 84 20.95 9.53 -20.89
N LEU A 85 20.15 8.95 -21.79
CA LEU A 85 20.43 8.91 -23.22
C LEU A 85 20.40 10.30 -23.85
N THR A 86 19.49 11.17 -23.42
CA THR A 86 19.42 12.56 -23.89
C THR A 86 20.68 13.32 -23.48
N GLN A 87 21.12 13.17 -22.22
CA GLN A 87 22.39 13.73 -21.75
C GLN A 87 23.60 13.20 -22.51
N ASP A 88 23.60 11.91 -22.90
CA ASP A 88 24.64 11.35 -23.77
C ASP A 88 24.64 12.00 -25.16
N ILE A 89 23.46 12.25 -25.74
CA ILE A 89 23.34 12.92 -27.03
C ILE A 89 23.82 14.36 -26.93
N GLU A 90 23.43 15.10 -25.89
CA GLU A 90 23.90 16.47 -25.64
C GLU A 90 25.42 16.51 -25.44
N ALA A 91 25.98 15.58 -24.67
CA ALA A 91 27.42 15.46 -24.49
C ALA A 91 28.12 15.15 -25.82
N ASN A 92 27.60 14.24 -26.65
CA ASN A 92 28.22 13.88 -27.92
C ASN A 92 28.05 14.95 -29.01
N SER A 93 26.94 15.66 -29.01
CA SER A 93 26.65 16.76 -29.95
C SER A 93 27.29 18.08 -29.55
N ALA A 94 27.86 18.16 -28.34
CA ALA A 94 28.56 19.34 -27.87
C ALA A 94 29.66 19.76 -28.87
N PRO A 95 29.75 21.06 -29.22
CA PRO A 95 30.64 21.54 -30.28
C PRO A 95 32.10 21.19 -30.00
N GLN A 96 32.54 21.19 -28.75
CA GLN A 96 33.87 20.75 -28.36
C GLN A 96 34.14 19.26 -28.60
N ASN A 97 33.15 18.39 -28.41
CA ASN A 97 33.28 16.94 -28.61
C ASN A 97 33.26 16.61 -30.11
N LEU A 98 32.43 17.30 -30.88
CA LEU A 98 32.43 17.21 -32.34
C LEU A 98 33.73 17.73 -32.94
N ALA A 99 34.23 18.89 -32.49
CA ALA A 99 35.49 19.45 -32.98
C ALA A 99 36.69 18.55 -32.67
N ALA A 100 36.74 17.95 -31.47
CA ALA A 100 37.80 17.01 -31.11
C ALA A 100 37.79 15.76 -32.02
N ARG A 101 36.62 15.12 -32.21
CA ARG A 101 36.48 13.95 -33.09
C ARG A 101 36.74 14.29 -34.55
N ALA A 102 36.32 15.47 -35.00
CA ALA A 102 36.60 15.97 -36.34
C ALA A 102 38.11 16.10 -36.58
N ASN A 103 38.82 16.66 -35.61
CA ASN A 103 40.27 16.81 -35.67
C ASN A 103 40.99 15.45 -35.62
N ASP A 104 40.51 14.49 -34.82
CA ASP A 104 41.03 13.11 -34.80
C ASP A 104 40.88 12.41 -36.15
N LEU A 105 39.80 12.73 -36.90
CA LEU A 105 39.56 12.26 -38.26
C LEU A 105 40.33 13.07 -39.33
N GLY A 106 41.13 14.05 -38.93
CA GLY A 106 41.90 14.90 -39.82
C GLY A 106 41.08 15.97 -40.55
N MET A 107 39.83 16.22 -40.12
CA MET A 107 39.02 17.31 -40.65
C MET A 107 39.54 18.65 -40.12
N VAL A 108 39.57 19.64 -41.01
CA VAL A 108 40.07 20.99 -40.71
C VAL A 108 38.93 21.98 -40.88
N SER A 109 38.89 23.02 -40.05
CA SER A 109 37.89 24.09 -40.15
C SER A 109 37.97 24.79 -41.51
N ALA A 110 36.84 24.85 -42.22
CA ALA A 110 36.74 25.61 -43.45
C ALA A 110 36.81 27.12 -43.16
N LYS A 111 37.71 27.85 -43.84
CA LYS A 111 37.77 29.32 -43.79
C LYS A 111 36.66 29.98 -44.61
N ASP A 112 36.20 29.32 -45.66
CA ASP A 112 35.12 29.77 -46.54
C ASP A 112 34.12 28.64 -46.79
N VAL A 113 32.83 29.01 -46.84
CA VAL A 113 31.72 28.10 -47.13
C VAL A 113 31.16 28.40 -48.51
N GLY A 114 30.98 27.36 -49.32
CA GLY A 114 30.24 27.47 -50.58
C GLY A 114 28.74 27.53 -50.32
N SER A 115 28.04 28.43 -51.00
CA SER A 115 26.59 28.59 -50.89
C SER A 115 25.89 28.18 -52.18
N VAL A 116 24.76 27.49 -52.06
CA VAL A 116 23.88 27.19 -53.19
C VAL A 116 22.68 28.12 -53.12
N ASP A 117 22.47 28.92 -54.16
CA ASP A 117 21.26 29.71 -54.30
C ASP A 117 20.12 28.85 -54.86
N ILE A 118 19.11 28.59 -54.03
CA ILE A 118 17.96 27.73 -54.34
C ILE A 118 17.04 28.30 -55.43
N ALA A 119 17.06 29.63 -55.65
CA ALA A 119 16.22 30.27 -56.65
C ALA A 119 16.82 30.17 -58.06
N SER A 120 18.14 30.37 -58.18
CA SER A 120 18.84 30.35 -59.47
C SER A 120 19.53 29.01 -59.78
N GLY A 121 19.68 28.14 -58.78
CA GLY A 121 20.47 26.92 -58.88
C GLY A 121 21.99 27.19 -58.97
N ALA A 122 22.42 28.45 -58.78
CA ALA A 122 23.83 28.81 -58.85
C ALA A 122 24.58 28.29 -57.62
N VAL A 123 25.69 27.59 -57.86
CA VAL A 123 26.58 27.07 -56.82
C VAL A 123 27.81 27.99 -56.74
N SER A 124 27.96 28.70 -55.62
CA SER A 124 29.18 29.44 -55.30
C SER A 124 30.15 28.50 -54.59
N ALA A 125 31.29 28.21 -55.23
CA ALA A 125 32.34 27.40 -54.62
C ALA A 125 33.12 28.22 -53.56
N PRO A 126 33.60 27.60 -52.48
CA PRO A 126 34.43 28.28 -51.50
C PRO A 126 35.73 28.79 -52.14
N SER A 127 36.21 29.96 -51.69
CA SER A 127 37.28 30.70 -52.37
C SER A 127 38.68 30.06 -52.23
N ALA A 128 38.87 29.18 -51.24
CA ALA A 128 40.11 28.48 -50.99
C ALA A 128 39.88 27.07 -50.41
N VAL A 129 40.81 26.16 -50.70
CA VAL A 129 40.84 24.82 -50.08
C VAL A 129 41.18 24.97 -48.59
N ALA A 130 40.53 24.18 -47.73
CA ALA A 130 40.83 24.18 -46.30
C ALA A 130 42.27 23.72 -46.06
N GLU A 131 43.16 24.65 -45.74
CA GLU A 131 44.54 24.36 -45.34
C GLU A 131 44.58 23.92 -43.88
N LYS A 132 45.48 22.98 -43.58
CA LYS A 132 45.74 22.47 -42.23
C LYS A 132 46.30 23.57 -41.33
N GLY A 133 45.40 24.37 -40.75
CA GLY A 133 45.71 25.36 -39.73
C GLY A 133 45.82 24.71 -38.34
N ASP A 134 46.36 25.48 -37.39
CA ASP A 134 46.47 25.06 -35.98
C ASP A 134 45.13 24.48 -35.51
N PRO A 135 45.11 23.29 -34.86
CA PRO A 135 43.89 22.75 -34.31
C PRO A 135 43.31 23.83 -33.41
N GLN A 136 42.05 24.20 -33.68
CA GLN A 136 41.33 25.21 -32.89
C GLN A 136 41.68 24.97 -31.42
N ASN A 137 42.26 25.98 -30.77
CA ASN A 137 42.64 25.91 -29.37
C ASN A 137 41.33 25.76 -28.58
N ILE A 138 40.87 24.51 -28.44
CA ILE A 138 39.70 24.12 -27.65
C ILE A 138 40.08 24.47 -26.21
N LEU A 139 39.80 25.72 -25.83
CA LEU A 139 40.19 26.31 -24.56
C LEU A 139 39.52 25.59 -23.37
N VAL A 140 38.49 24.80 -23.65
CA VAL A 140 37.74 24.02 -22.67
C VAL A 140 37.77 22.54 -23.05
N PRO A 141 38.40 21.67 -22.25
CA PRO A 141 38.44 20.24 -22.51
C PRO A 141 37.05 19.65 -22.74
N PRO A 142 36.91 18.68 -23.65
CA PRO A 142 35.64 18.01 -23.90
C PRO A 142 35.06 17.44 -22.60
N ALA A 143 33.78 17.76 -22.33
CA ALA A 143 33.08 17.25 -21.16
C ALA A 143 32.92 15.72 -21.31
N LYS A 144 33.43 14.97 -20.34
CA LYS A 144 33.40 13.49 -20.32
C LYS A 144 32.19 12.91 -19.59
N MET A 145 31.27 13.74 -19.10
CA MET A 145 30.10 13.23 -18.37
C MET A 145 29.11 12.62 -19.35
N LYS A 146 28.99 11.30 -19.27
CA LYS A 146 28.01 10.49 -19.97
C LYS A 146 26.87 10.21 -18.97
N GLY A 147 25.66 10.67 -19.26
CA GLY A 147 24.49 10.52 -18.39
C GLY A 147 24.17 9.06 -18.10
N SER A 148 24.45 8.15 -19.03
CA SER A 148 24.29 6.70 -18.83
C SER A 148 25.21 6.13 -17.74
N ASP A 149 26.44 6.62 -17.63
CA ASP A 149 27.38 6.16 -16.58
C ASP A 149 26.92 6.63 -15.19
N ALA A 150 26.38 7.86 -15.10
CA ALA A 150 25.81 8.40 -13.86
C ALA A 150 24.53 7.64 -13.45
N ALA A 151 23.67 7.30 -14.41
CA ALA A 151 22.47 6.49 -14.17
C ALA A 151 22.83 5.07 -13.70
N GLU A 152 23.88 4.47 -14.26
CA GLU A 152 24.37 3.15 -13.83
C GLU A 152 24.98 3.18 -12.42
N ALA A 153 25.75 4.21 -12.09
CA ALA A 153 26.27 4.42 -10.73
C ALA A 153 25.14 4.58 -9.70
N ASN A 154 24.08 5.29 -10.06
CA ASN A 154 22.93 5.51 -9.17
C ASN A 154 22.12 4.21 -8.96
N ARG A 155 21.98 3.38 -10.00
CA ARG A 155 21.37 2.04 -9.90
C ARG A 155 22.16 1.12 -8.97
N ARG A 156 23.48 1.02 -9.16
CA ARG A 156 24.35 0.20 -8.31
C ARG A 156 24.31 0.66 -6.85
N ALA A 157 24.29 1.97 -6.61
CA ALA A 157 24.16 2.53 -5.27
C ALA A 157 22.78 2.23 -4.63
N ALA A 158 21.71 2.17 -5.42
CA ALA A 158 20.38 1.81 -4.94
C ALA A 158 20.29 0.32 -4.59
N GLU A 159 20.86 -0.55 -5.41
CA GLU A 159 20.96 -2.01 -5.17
C GLU A 159 21.76 -2.31 -3.90
N GLU A 160 22.93 -1.67 -3.73
CA GLU A 160 23.76 -1.84 -2.54
C GLU A 160 23.03 -1.40 -1.26
N ARG A 161 22.25 -0.31 -1.32
CA ARG A 161 21.42 0.15 -0.20
C ARG A 161 20.28 -0.82 0.11
N ALA A 162 19.66 -1.41 -0.91
CA ALA A 162 18.61 -2.40 -0.73
C ALA A 162 19.17 -3.68 -0.08
N GLU A 163 20.32 -4.16 -0.53
CA GLU A 163 21.00 -5.30 0.08
C GLU A 163 21.40 -5.04 1.53
N LYS A 164 21.94 -3.85 1.85
CA LYS A 164 22.29 -3.47 3.23
C LYS A 164 21.07 -3.47 4.14
N ARG A 165 19.95 -2.91 3.67
CA ARG A 165 18.69 -2.91 4.44
C ARG A 165 18.14 -4.31 4.64
N ALA A 166 18.20 -5.17 3.62
CA ALA A 166 17.77 -6.57 3.74
C ALA A 166 18.62 -7.36 4.74
N LYS A 167 19.95 -7.12 4.77
CA LYS A 167 20.86 -7.71 5.76
C LYS A 167 20.57 -7.18 7.18
N GLU A 168 20.44 -5.88 7.36
CA GLU A 168 20.06 -5.29 8.66
C GLU A 168 18.72 -5.82 9.19
N GLU A 169 17.72 -5.99 8.32
CA GLU A 169 16.41 -6.49 8.69
C GLU A 169 16.43 -8.00 9.03
N ALA A 170 17.25 -8.78 8.30
CA ALA A 170 17.50 -10.18 8.62
C ALA A 170 18.24 -10.35 9.95
N ASP A 171 19.27 -9.54 10.21
CA ASP A 171 20.03 -9.56 11.46
C ASP A 171 19.13 -9.19 12.64
N LYS A 172 18.28 -8.17 12.49
CA LYS A 172 17.33 -7.74 13.52
C LYS A 172 16.28 -8.82 13.85
N LYS A 173 15.79 -9.52 12.82
CA LYS A 173 14.83 -10.63 12.98
C LYS A 173 15.48 -11.87 13.60
N THR A 174 16.77 -12.09 13.34
CA THR A 174 17.55 -13.17 13.95
C THR A 174 17.81 -12.87 15.43
N ALA A 175 18.17 -11.63 15.76
CA ALA A 175 18.35 -11.17 17.14
C ALA A 175 17.05 -11.25 17.96
N GLU A 176 15.89 -10.89 17.39
CA GLU A 176 14.58 -11.05 18.05
C GLU A 176 14.22 -12.52 18.29
N ARG A 177 14.55 -13.43 17.37
CA ARG A 177 14.36 -14.89 17.55
C ARG A 177 15.25 -15.46 18.63
N GLU A 178 16.53 -15.09 18.67
CA GLU A 178 17.45 -15.51 19.74
C GLU A 178 17.03 -14.97 21.10
N ALA A 179 16.53 -13.73 21.16
CA ALA A 179 15.99 -13.15 22.39
C ALA A 179 14.71 -13.88 22.86
N ALA A 180 13.83 -14.26 21.93
CA ALA A 180 12.64 -15.06 22.24
C ALA A 180 12.99 -16.47 22.73
N GLN A 181 13.96 -17.14 22.10
CA GLN A 181 14.45 -18.46 22.53
C GLN A 181 15.10 -18.41 23.92
N LYS A 182 15.97 -17.43 24.19
CA LYS A 182 16.55 -17.25 25.53
C LYS A 182 15.50 -16.94 26.60
N ALA A 183 14.43 -16.24 26.23
CA ALA A 183 13.33 -15.95 27.14
C ALA A 183 12.48 -17.19 27.45
N ASP A 184 12.30 -18.10 26.49
CA ASP A 184 11.61 -19.38 26.70
C ASP A 184 12.48 -20.39 27.46
N ASP A 185 13.78 -20.50 27.13
CA ASP A 185 14.73 -21.33 27.88
C ASP A 185 14.80 -20.89 29.36
N ALA A 186 14.75 -19.58 29.63
CA ALA A 186 14.71 -19.06 31.00
C ALA A 186 13.39 -19.36 31.74
N ARG A 187 12.28 -19.59 31.03
CA ARG A 187 10.99 -19.99 31.62
C ARG A 187 10.97 -21.48 31.98
N ASP A 188 11.63 -22.33 31.20
CA ASP A 188 11.67 -23.78 31.42
C ASP A 188 12.62 -24.22 32.55
N LEU A 189 13.49 -23.36 33.05
CA LEU A 189 14.42 -23.68 34.15
C LEU A 189 13.81 -23.58 35.57
N ASN A 190 12.53 -23.19 35.71
CA ASN A 190 11.85 -23.05 37.02
C ASN A 190 10.70 -24.05 37.20
N GLY A 191 10.94 -25.33 36.88
CA GLY A 191 10.14 -26.46 37.38
C GLY A 191 10.30 -26.64 38.90
N GLY A 192 9.96 -25.61 39.68
CA GLY A 192 9.98 -25.64 41.13
C GLY A 192 8.86 -26.52 41.65
N SER A 193 9.20 -27.74 42.10
CA SER A 193 8.33 -28.54 42.94
C SER A 193 8.11 -27.77 44.25
N LEU A 194 6.97 -27.07 44.38
CA LEU A 194 6.50 -26.59 45.67
C LEU A 194 6.10 -27.82 46.50
N PRO A 195 6.82 -28.19 47.58
CA PRO A 195 6.39 -29.28 48.44
C PRO A 195 5.05 -28.89 49.08
N ALA A 196 4.10 -29.84 49.08
CA ALA A 196 2.77 -29.62 49.64
C ALA A 196 2.88 -29.15 51.11
N PRO A 197 2.11 -28.12 51.53
CA PRO A 197 2.15 -27.65 52.91
C PRO A 197 1.63 -28.76 53.84
N SER A 198 2.48 -29.20 54.75
CA SER A 198 2.12 -30.15 55.81
C SER A 198 1.05 -29.54 56.70
N GLN A 199 -0.18 -30.06 56.61
CA GLN A 199 -1.29 -29.65 57.47
C GLN A 199 -1.03 -30.11 58.90
N ARG A 200 -0.97 -29.16 59.83
CA ARG A 200 -0.93 -29.42 61.26
C ARG A 200 -2.31 -29.90 61.71
N ALA A 201 -2.43 -31.18 62.04
CA ALA A 201 -3.65 -31.72 62.65
C ALA A 201 -3.88 -31.06 64.02
N PRO A 202 -5.11 -30.64 64.35
CA PRO A 202 -5.44 -30.10 65.66
C PRO A 202 -5.64 -31.24 66.67
N GLY A 203 -4.83 -31.26 67.73
CA GLY A 203 -5.02 -32.18 68.85
C GLY A 203 -3.76 -32.35 69.69
N ASN A 204 -3.63 -31.49 70.70
CA ASN A 204 -3.18 -31.77 72.08
C ASN A 204 -3.27 -30.47 72.88
#